data_AF-A0A1A8P996-F1
#
_entry.id   AF-A0A1A8P996-F1
#
_cell.length_a   1.000
_cell.length_b   1.000
_cell.length_c   1.000
_cell.angle_alpha   90.00
_cell.angle_beta   90.00
_cell.angle_gamma   90.00
#
_symmetry.space_group_name_H-M   'P 1'
#
loop_
_entity.id
_entity.type
_entity.pdbx_description
1 polymer ?
#
loop_
_entity_poly.entity_id
_entity_poly.type
_entity_poly.pdbx_seq_one_letter_code
_entity_poly.pdbx_strand_id
1 'polypeptide(L)'
;CGSRCISAVFLKAMMSLLPSRFIYLCLHFLVLYFQLQESQQSTADFRFYIENYTRNPDDLSRKQVRIYQLYSRTTGKHVQILGKKINANGDDGGKYALLVVETETFGSHVRIKGKESEHYICMNEKGKIVGRPDG
;
A
#
# COMPACT_ATOMS: atom_id res chain seq x y z
N CYS A 1 3.00 34.27 49.19
CA CYS A 1 2.82 32.80 49.20
C CYS A 1 3.43 32.22 47.93
N GLY A 2 4.69 31.78 47.86
CA GLY A 2 5.51 31.12 48.88
C GLY A 2 5.56 29.62 48.59
N SER A 3 6.25 29.20 47.52
CA SER A 3 6.64 27.79 47.22
C SER A 3 7.58 27.64 45.99
N ARG A 4 8.34 28.65 45.56
CA ARG A 4 9.25 28.56 44.39
C ARG A 4 10.74 28.69 44.73
N CYS A 5 11.12 28.54 46.00
CA CYS A 5 12.48 28.89 46.44
C CYS A 5 13.34 27.74 46.99
N ILE A 6 12.91 26.47 46.92
CA ILE A 6 13.69 25.38 47.54
C ILE A 6 14.41 24.47 46.52
N SER A 7 13.98 24.39 45.26
CA SER A 7 14.63 23.50 44.27
C SER A 7 15.87 24.10 43.57
N ALA A 8 16.13 25.40 43.72
CA ALA A 8 17.22 26.08 43.01
C ALA A 8 18.56 26.07 43.76
N VAL A 9 18.57 25.71 45.04
CA VAL A 9 19.80 25.65 45.85
C VAL A 9 20.45 24.26 45.75
N PHE A 10 19.66 23.20 45.53
CA PHE A 10 20.20 21.84 45.39
C PHE A 10 20.88 21.60 44.04
N LEU A 11 20.51 22.36 43.00
CA LEU A 11 21.10 22.23 41.67
C LEU A 11 22.45 22.94 41.52
N LYS A 12 22.79 23.89 42.41
CA LYS A 12 24.06 24.64 42.35
C LYS A 12 25.21 23.99 43.14
N ALA A 13 24.93 22.99 43.98
CA ALA A 13 25.93 22.33 44.82
C ALA A 13 26.47 21.00 44.27
N MET A 14 25.94 20.51 43.14
CA MET A 14 26.39 19.26 42.51
C MET A 14 27.00 19.47 41.12
N MET A 15 27.60 20.66 40.91
CA MET A 15 28.26 21.06 39.66
C MET A 15 29.73 21.46 39.88
N SER A 16 30.34 21.07 41.00
CA SER A 16 31.69 21.52 41.35
C SER A 16 32.65 20.41 41.77
N LEU A 17 32.49 19.15 41.31
CA LEU A 17 33.58 18.16 41.37
C LEU A 17 33.28 16.86 40.57
N LEU A 18 32.97 16.95 39.28
CA LEU A 18 32.92 15.78 38.40
C LEU A 18 33.69 16.08 37.12
N PRO A 19 34.67 15.25 36.70
CA PRO A 19 35.47 15.54 35.52
C PRO A 19 34.53 15.71 34.32
N SER A 20 34.73 16.78 33.54
CA SER A 20 34.00 17.07 32.29
C SER A 20 33.77 15.81 31.42
N ARG A 21 34.71 14.86 31.46
CA ARG A 21 34.63 13.56 30.78
C ARG A 21 33.47 12.66 31.24
N PHE A 22 33.10 12.65 32.51
CA PHE A 22 31.99 11.84 33.02
C PHE A 22 30.64 12.35 32.54
N ILE A 23 30.46 13.68 32.44
CA ILE A 23 29.23 14.28 31.90
C ILE A 23 29.10 13.94 30.41
N TYR A 24 30.20 14.04 29.65
CA TYR A 24 30.23 13.63 28.24
C TYR A 24 29.97 12.14 28.05
N LEU A 25 30.52 11.27 28.91
CA LEU A 25 30.24 9.84 28.89
C LEU A 25 28.76 9.55 29.16
N CYS A 26 28.16 10.18 30.17
CA CYS A 26 26.74 10.03 30.47
C CYS A 26 25.85 10.51 29.32
N LEU A 27 26.19 11.63 28.66
CA LEU A 27 25.47 12.11 27.49
C LEU A 27 25.60 11.14 26.30
N HIS A 28 26.79 10.58 26.07
CA HIS A 28 26.98 9.55 25.04
C HIS A 28 26.17 8.28 25.32
N PHE A 29 26.15 7.82 26.57
CA PHE A 29 25.31 6.69 26.99
C PHE A 29 23.82 6.97 26.79
N LEU A 30 23.37 8.19 27.08
CA LEU A 30 21.97 8.59 26.90
C LEU A 30 21.57 8.67 25.42
N VAL A 31 22.48 9.15 24.55
CA VAL A 31 22.29 9.11 23.08
C VAL A 31 22.29 7.67 22.56
N LEU A 32 23.20 6.81 23.02
CA LEU A 32 23.22 5.38 22.69
C LEU A 32 21.93 4.67 23.12
N TYR A 33 21.42 5.01 24.29
CA TYR A 33 20.16 4.49 24.81
C TYR A 33 18.96 4.91 23.94
N PHE A 34 18.90 6.19 23.53
CA PHE A 34 17.87 6.67 22.60
C PHE A 34 17.93 5.98 21.23
N GLN A 35 19.12 5.75 20.69
CA GLN A 35 19.30 5.03 19.42
C GLN A 35 18.88 3.56 19.53
N LEU A 36 19.12 2.91 20.68
CA LEU A 36 18.66 1.54 20.94
C LEU A 36 17.12 1.47 21.10
N GLN A 37 16.50 2.51 21.68
CA GLN A 37 15.05 2.55 21.87
C GLN A 37 14.28 2.71 20.54
N GLU A 38 14.81 3.43 19.54
CA GLU A 38 14.20 3.50 18.20
C GLU A 38 14.28 2.19 17.41
N SER A 39 15.21 1.29 17.74
CA SER A 39 15.33 -0.01 17.07
C SER A 39 14.22 -1.01 17.45
N GLN A 40 13.46 -0.74 18.51
CA GLN A 40 12.28 -1.51 18.92
C GLN A 40 10.97 -1.02 18.29
N GLN A 41 11.01 -0.52 17.06
CA GLN A 41 9.79 -0.46 16.27
C GLN A 41 9.42 -1.89 15.86
N SER A 42 8.55 -2.54 16.64
CA SER A 42 7.97 -3.83 16.26
C SER A 42 7.40 -3.68 14.85
N THR A 43 8.04 -4.30 13.87
CA THR A 43 7.54 -4.34 12.50
C THR A 43 6.16 -4.96 12.57
N ALA A 44 5.12 -4.15 12.41
CA ALA A 44 3.75 -4.65 12.43
C ALA A 44 3.64 -5.77 11.40
N ASP A 45 3.36 -6.99 11.87
CA ASP A 45 3.22 -8.14 10.99
C ASP A 45 1.84 -8.09 10.34
N PHE A 46 1.79 -7.49 9.15
CA PHE A 46 0.56 -7.37 8.38
C PHE A 46 0.16 -8.66 7.67
N ARG A 47 0.95 -9.75 7.75
CA ARG A 47 0.66 -10.99 7.00
C ARG A 47 -0.70 -11.55 7.35
N PHE A 48 -1.01 -11.64 8.65
CA PHE A 48 -2.29 -12.15 9.12
C PHE A 48 -3.47 -11.29 8.65
N TYR A 49 -3.29 -9.96 8.64
CA TYR A 49 -4.29 -9.02 8.15
C TYR A 49 -4.53 -9.19 6.64
N ILE A 50 -3.45 -9.28 5.85
CA ILE A 50 -3.51 -9.44 4.40
C ILE A 50 -4.15 -10.78 4.01
N GLU A 51 -3.78 -11.89 4.67
CA GLU A 51 -4.34 -13.22 4.40
C GLU A 51 -5.86 -13.25 4.63
N ASN A 52 -6.33 -12.62 5.71
CA ASN A 52 -7.76 -12.56 6.02
C ASN A 52 -8.54 -11.69 5.02
N TYR A 53 -7.99 -10.52 4.64
CA TYR A 53 -8.62 -9.59 3.70
C TYR A 53 -8.47 -9.97 2.21
N THR A 54 -7.59 -10.91 1.86
CA THR A 54 -7.46 -11.35 0.45
C THR A 54 -8.69 -12.18 0.01
N ARG A 55 -9.36 -12.85 0.95
CA ARG A 55 -10.44 -13.80 0.65
C ARG A 55 -11.81 -13.13 0.39
N ASN A 56 -12.00 -11.92 0.88
CA ASN A 56 -13.25 -11.17 0.77
C ASN A 56 -12.99 -9.81 0.09
N PRO A 57 -13.93 -9.29 -0.71
CA PRO A 57 -13.82 -7.95 -1.28
C PRO A 57 -13.61 -6.91 -0.17
N ASP A 58 -12.65 -5.99 -0.36
CA ASP A 58 -12.43 -4.89 0.55
C ASP A 58 -13.34 -3.71 0.16
N ASP A 59 -14.38 -3.49 0.96
CA ASP A 59 -15.35 -2.41 0.78
C ASP A 59 -15.04 -1.17 1.64
N LEU A 60 -14.03 -1.24 2.51
CA LEU A 60 -13.67 -0.12 3.40
C LEU A 60 -12.63 0.80 2.75
N SER A 61 -11.76 0.24 1.93
CA SER A 61 -10.68 0.99 1.29
C SER A 61 -11.10 1.58 -0.05
N ARG A 62 -10.48 2.72 -0.41
CA ARG A 62 -10.59 3.27 -1.76
C ARG A 62 -9.94 2.32 -2.76
N LYS A 63 -10.71 1.85 -3.74
CA LYS A 63 -10.21 1.00 -4.83
C LYS A 63 -9.28 1.79 -5.75
N GLN A 64 -8.11 1.22 -6.07
CA GLN A 64 -7.18 1.83 -7.01
C GLN A 64 -7.62 1.52 -8.44
N VAL A 65 -7.78 2.56 -9.25
CA VAL A 65 -8.17 2.46 -10.66
C VAL A 65 -7.01 2.84 -11.56
N ARG A 66 -6.72 2.00 -12.56
CA ARG A 66 -5.68 2.21 -13.57
C ARG A 66 -6.28 2.06 -14.96
N ILE A 67 -5.84 2.87 -15.91
CA ILE A 67 -6.34 2.83 -17.29
C ILE A 67 -5.18 2.48 -18.22
N TYR A 68 -5.27 1.35 -18.91
CA TYR A 68 -4.22 0.88 -19.82
C TYR A 68 -4.77 -0.10 -20.87
N GLN A 69 -3.93 -0.48 -21.83
CA GLN A 69 -4.21 -1.49 -22.85
C GLN A 69 -3.52 -2.81 -22.47
N LEU A 70 -4.17 -3.94 -22.73
CA LEU A 70 -3.59 -5.26 -22.48
C LEU A 70 -3.04 -5.85 -23.79
N TYR A 71 -1.73 -5.97 -23.91
CA TYR A 71 -1.05 -6.52 -25.08
C TYR A 71 -1.01 -8.06 -25.03
N SER A 72 -1.36 -8.70 -26.14
CA SER A 72 -1.31 -10.15 -26.32
C SER A 72 -0.07 -10.52 -27.14
N ARG A 73 0.83 -11.28 -26.51
CA ARG A 73 2.09 -11.72 -27.14
C ARG A 73 1.88 -12.63 -28.34
N THR A 74 0.82 -13.45 -28.34
CA THR A 74 0.54 -14.42 -29.41
C THR A 74 -0.05 -13.78 -30.65
N THR A 75 -0.90 -12.76 -30.47
CA THR A 75 -1.56 -12.06 -31.58
C THR A 75 -0.80 -10.82 -32.04
N GLY A 76 0.16 -10.32 -31.24
CA GLY A 76 0.89 -9.09 -31.53
C GLY A 76 0.01 -7.84 -31.47
N LYS A 77 -1.14 -7.93 -30.79
CA LYS A 77 -2.21 -6.93 -30.78
C LYS A 77 -2.81 -6.77 -29.39
N HIS A 78 -3.74 -5.83 -29.23
CA HIS A 78 -4.36 -5.50 -27.95
C HIS A 78 -5.68 -6.23 -27.72
N VAL A 79 -5.98 -6.54 -26.45
CA VAL A 79 -7.27 -7.07 -26.03
C VAL A 79 -8.33 -5.98 -26.17
N GLN A 80 -9.42 -6.30 -26.85
CA GLN A 80 -10.56 -5.42 -27.03
C GLN A 80 -11.86 -6.09 -26.58
N ILE A 81 -12.76 -5.27 -26.02
CA ILE A 81 -14.05 -5.70 -25.49
C ILE A 81 -15.15 -5.10 -26.36
N LEU A 82 -15.87 -5.97 -27.07
CA LEU A 82 -16.94 -5.64 -28.00
C LEU A 82 -18.28 -6.12 -27.42
N GLY A 83 -18.65 -5.55 -26.26
CA GLY A 83 -19.80 -6.01 -25.48
C GLY A 83 -19.57 -7.43 -24.94
N LYS A 84 -20.39 -8.40 -25.37
CA LYS A 84 -20.27 -9.81 -24.93
C LYS A 84 -19.04 -10.54 -25.49
N LYS A 85 -18.47 -10.05 -26.59
CA LYS A 85 -17.33 -10.70 -27.29
C LYS A 85 -16.03 -10.02 -26.91
N ILE A 86 -15.04 -10.81 -26.52
CA ILE A 86 -13.68 -10.36 -26.19
C ILE A 86 -12.71 -11.04 -27.15
N ASN A 87 -11.75 -10.29 -27.68
CA ASN A 87 -10.70 -10.84 -28.53
C ASN A 87 -9.41 -10.00 -28.39
N ALA A 88 -8.31 -10.47 -28.97
CA ALA A 88 -7.00 -9.82 -28.90
C ALA A 88 -6.51 -9.29 -30.26
N ASN A 89 -7.42 -8.71 -31.05
CA ASN A 89 -7.14 -8.17 -32.38
C ASN A 89 -7.25 -6.63 -32.45
N GLY A 90 -7.29 -5.96 -31.30
CA GLY A 90 -7.35 -4.50 -31.21
C GLY A 90 -6.05 -3.83 -31.65
N ASP A 91 -6.18 -2.71 -32.36
CA ASP A 91 -5.03 -1.88 -32.73
C ASP A 91 -4.62 -0.99 -31.56
N ASP A 92 -3.35 -0.55 -31.55
CA ASP A 92 -2.85 0.35 -30.51
C ASP A 92 -3.60 1.69 -30.51
N GLY A 93 -4.06 2.12 -29.34
CA GLY A 93 -4.92 3.30 -29.18
C GLY A 93 -6.37 3.07 -29.60
N GLY A 94 -6.75 1.84 -29.95
CA GLY A 94 -8.12 1.48 -30.30
C GLY A 94 -9.11 1.77 -29.17
N LYS A 95 -10.26 2.38 -29.48
CA LYS A 95 -11.25 2.76 -28.47
C LYS A 95 -11.77 1.60 -27.62
N TYR A 96 -11.94 0.43 -28.24
CA TYR A 96 -12.38 -0.80 -27.54
C TYR A 96 -11.24 -1.56 -26.85
N ALA A 97 -9.98 -1.15 -27.06
CA ALA A 97 -8.80 -1.76 -26.45
C ALA A 97 -8.38 -1.09 -25.12
N LEU A 98 -9.01 0.03 -24.78
CA LEU A 98 -8.74 0.76 -23.55
C LEU A 98 -9.51 0.15 -22.38
N LEU A 99 -8.79 -0.26 -21.34
CA LEU A 99 -9.35 -0.97 -20.18
C LEU A 99 -9.22 -0.13 -18.92
N VAL A 100 -10.25 -0.18 -18.09
CA VAL A 100 -10.29 0.32 -16.71
C VAL A 100 -10.08 -0.88 -15.79
N VAL A 101 -9.00 -0.86 -15.02
CA VAL A 101 -8.62 -1.94 -14.12
C VAL A 101 -8.69 -1.46 -12.69
N GLU A 102 -9.59 -2.07 -11.93
CA GLU A 102 -9.90 -1.72 -10.55
C GLU A 102 -9.39 -2.82 -9.63
N THR A 103 -8.66 -2.47 -8.58
CA THR A 103 -8.23 -3.43 -7.55
C THR A 103 -9.39 -3.77 -6.64
N GLU A 104 -9.68 -5.06 -6.48
CA GLU A 104 -10.76 -5.53 -5.60
C GLU A 104 -10.24 -5.82 -4.19
N THR A 105 -9.12 -6.55 -4.09
CA THR A 105 -8.50 -6.93 -2.81
C THR A 105 -6.98 -6.93 -2.94
N PHE A 106 -6.30 -7.24 -1.83
CA PHE A 106 -4.88 -7.57 -1.83
C PHE A 106 -4.58 -8.83 -2.67
N GLY A 107 -3.31 -9.06 -2.98
CA GLY A 107 -2.92 -10.21 -3.80
C GLY A 107 -3.17 -10.05 -5.30
N SER A 108 -3.25 -8.79 -5.78
CA SER A 108 -3.43 -8.47 -7.22
C SER A 108 -4.74 -8.96 -7.83
N HIS A 109 -5.80 -9.11 -7.01
CA HIS A 109 -7.15 -9.34 -7.52
C HIS A 109 -7.67 -8.05 -8.14
N VAL A 110 -8.03 -8.13 -9.42
CA VAL A 110 -8.48 -6.98 -10.20
C VAL A 110 -9.72 -7.31 -11.00
N ARG A 111 -10.57 -6.30 -11.18
CA ARG A 111 -11.69 -6.28 -12.11
C ARG A 111 -11.28 -5.49 -13.34
N ILE A 112 -11.45 -6.07 -14.52
CA ILE A 112 -11.08 -5.46 -15.79
C ILE A 112 -12.34 -5.13 -16.57
N LYS A 113 -12.57 -3.85 -16.84
CA LYS A 113 -13.73 -3.31 -17.55
C LYS A 113 -13.29 -2.59 -18.82
N GLY A 114 -14.02 -2.74 -19.92
CA GLY A 114 -13.74 -2.00 -21.15
C GLY A 114 -14.26 -0.57 -21.05
N LYS A 115 -13.40 0.44 -21.25
CA LYS A 115 -13.75 1.86 -21.10
C LYS A 115 -14.86 2.33 -22.05
N GLU A 116 -14.89 1.78 -23.26
CA GLU A 116 -15.90 2.13 -24.27
C GLU A 116 -17.16 1.27 -24.14
N SER A 117 -16.99 -0.03 -23.90
CA SER A 117 -18.10 -0.99 -23.89
C SER A 117 -18.83 -1.08 -22.55
N GLU A 118 -18.19 -0.62 -21.47
CA GLU A 118 -18.63 -0.80 -20.08
C GLU A 118 -18.83 -2.26 -19.63
N HIS A 119 -18.33 -3.24 -20.39
CA HIS A 119 -18.40 -4.65 -20.02
C HIS A 119 -17.14 -5.12 -19.28
N TYR A 120 -17.33 -5.97 -18.28
CA TYR A 120 -16.28 -6.66 -17.54
C TYR A 120 -15.80 -7.92 -18.28
N ILE A 121 -14.50 -8.20 -18.19
CA ILE A 121 -13.92 -9.48 -18.59
C ILE A 121 -14.26 -10.52 -17.52
N CYS A 122 -15.11 -11.49 -17.87
CA CYS A 122 -15.46 -12.60 -17.00
C CYS A 122 -15.07 -13.93 -17.64
N MET A 123 -14.84 -14.94 -16.82
CA MET A 123 -14.71 -16.33 -17.26
C MET A 123 -15.97 -17.09 -16.87
N ASN A 124 -16.57 -17.82 -17.81
CA ASN A 124 -17.70 -18.68 -17.48
C ASN A 124 -17.24 -20.03 -16.90
N GLU A 125 -18.17 -20.83 -16.40
CA GLU A 125 -17.90 -22.18 -15.85
C GLU A 125 -17.22 -23.14 -16.85
N LYS A 126 -17.34 -22.85 -18.16
CA LYS A 126 -16.69 -23.63 -19.23
C LYS A 126 -15.27 -23.14 -19.54
N GLY A 127 -14.74 -22.18 -18.80
CA GLY A 127 -13.42 -21.57 -19.05
C GLY A 127 -13.37 -20.57 -20.21
N LYS A 128 -14.52 -20.23 -20.81
CA LYS A 128 -14.61 -19.27 -21.91
C LYS A 128 -14.67 -17.84 -21.38
N ILE A 129 -13.83 -16.98 -21.96
CA ILE A 129 -13.83 -15.54 -21.71
C ILE A 129 -15.05 -14.90 -22.38
N VAL A 130 -15.83 -14.14 -21.60
CA VAL A 130 -17.07 -13.48 -22.02
C VAL A 130 -17.16 -12.08 -21.40
N GLY A 131 -17.72 -11.13 -22.14
CA GLY A 131 -18.03 -9.81 -21.62
C GLY A 131 -19.38 -9.80 -20.90
N ARG A 132 -19.44 -9.23 -19.70
CA ARG A 132 -20.69 -9.04 -18.95
C ARG A 132 -20.89 -7.57 -18.55
N PRO A 133 -22.14 -7.06 -18.51
CA PRO A 133 -22.39 -5.71 -18.02
C PRO A 133 -22.10 -5.59 -16.51
N ASP A 134 -22.28 -6.69 -15.77
CA ASP A 134 -22.05 -6.78 -14.33
C ASP A 134 -20.92 -7.78 -14.05
N GLY A 135 -20.00 -7.39 -13.15
CA GLY A 135 -18.75 -8.09 -12.85
C GLY A 135 -18.53 -8.37 -11.38
#